data_AF-A0A1I6HIA3-F1
#
_entry.id   AF-A0A1I6HIA3-F1
#
_cell.length_a   1.000
_cell.length_b   1.000
_cell.length_c   1.000
_cell.angle_alpha   90.00
_cell.angle_beta   90.00
_cell.angle_gamma   90.00
#
_symmetry.space_group_name_H-M   'P 1'
#
loop_
_entity.id
_entity.type
_entity.pdbx_description
1 polymer ?
#
loop_
_entity_poly.entity_id
_entity_poly.type
_entity_poly.pdbx_seq_one_letter_code
_entity_poly.pdbx_strand_id
1 'polypeptide(L)'
;MTANNLVGQVAALSGARAGWAESRVSVLALALGALMLVGCDQGQVDTANKVGQGFIVSQTKLERPSADAAMVRITTKPGGAQIYINGHRRGDTPEQAGQTFAIKLAEGSYHIQVVKAIDANNEWRGERKDVFIADFTSPTVHIDMSRELTPAGVVAQRKAEEERKAENQRRWAQQGYVDNQDGTITDTKTNLTWMRCSLGQTWTGTTCSGDASIHRWQAARDLAKESRFADKSDWRLPTVDELHSLVYCSSGQQRQRRLDASGSNARQGNTSLDGSCEGNYSRPTIFTPAFPNMPSAFYWSASPVAFNSSDAWGVHFYNGFGNYVYRSSSTHVRLVRGGQ
;
A
#
# COMPACT_ATOMS: atom_id res chain seq x y z
N MET A 1 21.25 53.60 32.27
CA MET A 1 21.23 52.15 32.55
C MET A 1 21.58 51.42 31.26
N THR A 2 22.79 50.83 31.27
CA THR A 2 23.42 49.81 30.37
C THR A 2 23.02 49.78 28.88
N ALA A 3 23.85 50.22 27.91
CA ALA A 3 25.17 49.71 27.41
C ALA A 3 25.01 48.65 26.28
N ASN A 4 25.40 48.98 25.03
CA ASN A 4 26.66 48.62 24.32
C ASN A 4 26.69 47.14 23.83
N ASN A 5 27.30 46.71 22.71
CA ASN A 5 28.06 47.31 21.62
C ASN A 5 28.37 46.23 20.56
N LEU A 6 28.57 46.68 19.31
CA LEU A 6 29.65 46.39 18.35
C LEU A 6 30.16 44.94 18.03
N VAL A 7 30.21 44.69 16.72
CA VAL A 7 31.38 44.30 15.88
C VAL A 7 32.00 42.90 16.00
N GLY A 8 32.24 42.29 14.83
CA GLY A 8 33.31 41.29 14.64
C GLY A 8 33.32 40.62 13.26
N GLN A 9 34.05 41.19 12.30
CA GLN A 9 34.48 40.55 11.04
C GLN A 9 35.49 39.42 11.33
N VAL A 10 35.55 38.35 10.51
CA VAL A 10 36.81 37.68 10.16
C VAL A 10 36.80 37.10 8.72
N ALA A 11 37.74 37.64 7.93
CA ALA A 11 38.57 37.06 6.86
C ALA A 11 37.96 36.37 5.62
N ALA A 12 38.22 37.04 4.48
CA ALA A 12 38.45 36.42 3.18
C ALA A 12 39.85 35.78 3.12
N LEU A 13 39.99 34.65 2.44
CA LEU A 13 41.23 34.23 1.80
C LEU A 13 40.99 33.72 0.38
N SER A 14 41.95 34.07 -0.46
CA SER A 14 41.99 34.12 -1.91
C SER A 14 42.55 32.87 -2.58
N GLY A 15 42.28 32.74 -3.89
CA GLY A 15 43.08 31.96 -4.87
C GLY A 15 42.59 30.52 -5.08
N ALA A 16 42.58 29.93 -6.27
CA ALA A 16 43.22 30.26 -7.54
C ALA A 16 42.51 29.54 -8.72
N ARG A 17 42.86 29.98 -9.93
CA ARG A 17 42.37 29.55 -11.26
C ARG A 17 42.85 28.16 -11.70
N ALA A 18 42.23 27.74 -12.82
CA ALA A 18 42.60 26.73 -13.83
C ALA A 18 42.01 25.32 -13.57
N GLY A 19 41.48 24.58 -14.54
CA GLY A 19 41.37 24.74 -15.98
C GLY A 19 41.22 23.34 -16.62
N TRP A 20 40.20 23.19 -17.47
CA TRP A 20 40.07 22.27 -18.61
C TRP A 20 39.94 20.73 -18.46
N ALA A 21 38.94 20.25 -19.20
CA ALA A 21 38.90 19.10 -20.13
C ALA A 21 38.55 17.67 -19.65
N GLU A 22 37.39 17.24 -20.16
CA GLU A 22 36.99 15.94 -20.74
C GLU A 22 37.73 14.65 -20.34
N SER A 23 36.94 13.61 -20.03
CA SER A 23 37.16 12.25 -20.57
C SER A 23 35.91 11.38 -20.45
N ARG A 24 35.45 10.87 -21.60
CA ARG A 24 34.50 9.77 -21.74
C ARG A 24 35.16 8.47 -21.30
N VAL A 25 34.44 7.59 -20.59
CA VAL A 25 34.82 6.17 -20.49
C VAL A 25 33.63 5.25 -20.73
N SER A 26 33.82 4.48 -21.80
CA SER A 26 33.25 3.26 -22.32
C SER A 26 32.28 2.41 -21.48
N VAL A 27 31.20 2.03 -22.17
CA VAL A 27 30.36 0.84 -21.94
C VAL A 27 31.21 -0.42 -22.07
N LEU A 28 31.07 -1.35 -21.11
CA LEU A 28 31.61 -2.71 -21.22
C LEU A 28 30.51 -3.71 -20.89
N ALA A 29 30.29 -4.61 -21.85
CA ALA A 29 29.34 -5.71 -21.81
C ALA A 29 29.77 -6.79 -20.81
N LEU A 30 28.80 -7.46 -20.18
CA LEU A 30 29.01 -8.73 -19.49
C LEU A 30 28.07 -9.77 -20.10
N ALA A 31 28.68 -10.77 -20.72
CA ALA A 31 28.04 -11.98 -21.22
C ALA A 31 28.50 -13.19 -20.39
N LEU A 32 27.53 -14.08 -20.15
CA LEU A 32 27.63 -15.54 -20.00
C LEU A 32 28.27 -16.13 -18.73
N GLY A 33 27.58 -17.14 -18.18
CA GLY A 33 28.19 -18.11 -17.26
C GLY A 33 27.18 -19.02 -16.57
N ALA A 34 26.57 -19.96 -17.31
CA ALA A 34 25.96 -21.14 -16.71
C ALA A 34 27.07 -22.12 -16.31
N LEU A 35 27.01 -22.69 -15.11
CA LEU A 35 27.87 -23.80 -14.68
C LEU A 35 26.99 -24.87 -14.00
N MET A 36 27.05 -26.09 -14.54
CA MET A 36 26.36 -27.29 -14.04
C MET A 36 27.28 -28.10 -13.11
N LEU A 37 26.67 -28.54 -12.00
CA LEU A 37 26.82 -29.83 -11.26
C LEU A 37 28.22 -30.38 -10.90
N VAL A 38 28.43 -30.70 -9.62
CA VAL A 38 28.33 -32.05 -9.00
C VAL A 38 28.81 -31.94 -7.54
N GLY A 39 28.15 -32.66 -6.62
CA GLY A 39 28.74 -33.00 -5.32
C GLY A 39 27.69 -33.41 -4.29
N CYS A 40 27.39 -34.70 -4.21
CA CYS A 40 26.67 -35.29 -3.08
C CYS A 40 27.42 -34.99 -1.77
N ASP A 41 26.73 -34.43 -0.80
CA ASP A 41 26.98 -34.76 0.60
C ASP A 41 25.63 -34.94 1.29
N GLN A 42 25.32 -36.19 1.62
CA GLN A 42 24.21 -36.51 2.52
C GLN A 42 24.67 -36.19 3.94
N GLY A 43 24.75 -34.90 4.24
CA GLY A 43 24.66 -34.40 5.59
C GLY A 43 23.20 -34.46 6.01
N GLN A 44 22.85 -35.47 6.81
CA GLN A 44 21.58 -35.58 7.49
C GLN A 44 21.41 -34.34 8.38
N VAL A 45 20.84 -33.25 7.83
CA VAL A 45 20.45 -32.09 8.62
C VAL A 45 19.19 -32.50 9.35
N ASP A 46 19.32 -32.71 10.65
CA ASP A 46 18.21 -32.87 11.58
C ASP A 46 17.11 -31.86 11.23
N THR A 47 15.94 -32.36 10.86
CA THR A 47 14.72 -31.56 10.72
C THR A 47 14.17 -31.09 12.07
N ALA A 48 15.02 -30.94 13.09
CA ALA A 48 14.66 -30.51 14.42
C ALA A 48 14.91 -29.00 14.60
N ASN A 49 13.85 -28.29 15.00
CA ASN A 49 13.81 -26.88 15.41
C ASN A 49 14.00 -25.82 14.31
N LYS A 50 12.95 -25.58 13.52
CA LYS A 50 12.74 -24.31 12.81
C LYS A 50 11.52 -23.54 13.36
N VAL A 51 11.53 -23.22 14.65
CA VAL A 51 10.63 -22.19 15.22
C VAL A 51 11.45 -21.29 16.13
N GLY A 52 11.48 -19.98 15.85
CA GLY A 52 12.35 -19.00 16.51
C GLY A 52 13.32 -18.23 15.58
N GLN A 53 13.27 -18.44 14.26
CA GLN A 53 14.03 -17.60 13.33
C GLN A 53 13.58 -16.14 13.44
N GLY A 54 14.45 -15.29 13.97
CA GLY A 54 14.20 -13.85 14.15
C GLY A 54 14.47 -13.32 15.56
N PHE A 55 14.57 -14.20 16.57
CA PHE A 55 15.00 -13.77 17.89
C PHE A 55 16.52 -13.58 17.94
N ILE A 56 16.95 -12.41 18.40
CA ILE A 56 18.36 -12.14 18.64
C ILE A 56 18.79 -13.04 19.80
N VAL A 57 19.79 -13.89 19.55
CA VAL A 57 20.45 -14.66 20.59
C VAL A 57 21.33 -13.69 21.39
N SER A 58 20.99 -13.47 22.66
CA SER A 58 21.88 -12.73 23.55
C SER A 58 23.19 -13.51 23.71
N GLN A 59 24.33 -12.83 23.62
CA GLN A 59 25.65 -13.45 23.84
C GLN A 59 25.86 -13.87 25.32
N THR A 60 24.95 -13.49 26.22
CA THR A 60 25.01 -13.82 27.63
C THR A 60 24.72 -15.31 27.87
N LYS A 61 25.78 -16.06 28.20
CA LYS A 61 25.71 -17.47 28.59
C LYS A 61 24.78 -17.64 29.80
N LEU A 62 23.90 -18.66 29.78
CA LEU A 62 23.17 -19.03 30.98
C LEU A 62 24.14 -19.57 32.03
N GLU A 63 24.12 -18.94 33.21
CA GLU A 63 24.87 -19.41 34.36
C GLU A 63 24.17 -20.58 35.06
N ARG A 64 24.95 -21.47 35.69
CA ARG A 64 24.38 -22.56 36.49
C ARG A 64 23.77 -21.97 37.77
N PRO A 65 22.53 -22.33 38.12
CA PRO A 65 21.91 -21.86 39.36
C PRO A 65 22.73 -22.27 40.60
N SER A 66 22.96 -21.33 41.52
CA SER A 66 23.48 -21.58 42.86
C SER A 66 22.39 -22.20 43.77
N ALA A 67 22.73 -22.52 45.02
CA ALA A 67 21.74 -22.92 46.02
C ALA A 67 20.69 -21.82 46.28
N ASP A 68 21.11 -20.57 46.09
CA ASP A 68 20.39 -19.35 46.42
C ASP A 68 19.64 -18.73 45.23
N ALA A 69 19.69 -19.39 44.07
CA ALA A 69 19.08 -18.95 42.83
C ALA A 69 17.56 -18.73 42.95
N ALA A 70 17.07 -17.70 42.25
CA ALA A 70 15.67 -17.32 42.23
C ALA A 70 14.77 -18.35 41.52
N MET A 71 13.54 -18.52 42.01
CA MET A 71 12.49 -19.28 41.34
C MET A 71 11.61 -18.35 40.49
N VAL A 72 11.93 -18.22 39.20
CA VAL A 72 11.21 -17.36 38.27
C VAL A 72 9.97 -18.07 37.73
N ARG A 73 8.81 -17.42 37.83
CA ARG A 73 7.55 -17.87 37.25
C ARG A 73 7.25 -17.10 35.97
N ILE A 74 6.91 -17.77 34.88
CA ILE A 74 6.61 -17.15 33.59
C ILE A 74 5.18 -17.53 33.21
N THR A 75 4.37 -16.53 32.86
CA THR A 75 3.02 -16.74 32.32
C THR A 75 2.90 -16.05 30.96
N THR A 76 2.12 -16.65 30.06
CA THR A 76 1.79 -16.02 28.77
C THR A 76 0.29 -15.90 28.56
N LYS A 77 -0.09 -14.95 27.72
CA LYS A 77 -1.44 -14.84 27.17
C LYS A 77 -1.35 -14.72 25.64
N PRO A 78 -1.87 -15.68 24.86
CA PRO A 78 -2.42 -16.98 25.29
C PRO A 78 -1.41 -17.92 25.97
N GLY A 79 -1.89 -18.96 26.66
CA GLY A 79 -1.05 -20.04 27.21
C GLY A 79 -0.49 -20.96 26.10
N GLY A 80 0.35 -21.94 26.46
CA GLY A 80 0.87 -22.95 25.53
C GLY A 80 1.99 -22.44 24.61
N ALA A 81 2.84 -21.53 25.09
CA ALA A 81 3.91 -20.92 24.32
C ALA A 81 5.28 -21.50 24.68
N GLN A 82 6.12 -21.75 23.68
CA GLN A 82 7.52 -22.11 23.86
C GLN A 82 8.29 -20.93 24.47
N ILE A 83 9.12 -21.20 25.47
CA ILE A 83 9.91 -20.21 26.19
C ILE A 83 11.37 -20.33 25.79
N TYR A 84 11.97 -19.20 25.43
CA TYR A 84 13.39 -19.03 25.17
C TYR A 84 13.97 -18.01 26.15
N ILE A 85 15.10 -18.32 26.76
CA ILE A 85 15.84 -17.41 27.65
C ILE A 85 17.24 -17.24 27.07
N ASN A 86 17.60 -15.99 26.77
CA ASN A 86 18.81 -15.63 26.02
C ASN A 86 18.93 -16.42 24.70
N GLY A 87 17.80 -16.62 24.00
CA GLY A 87 17.73 -17.39 22.76
C GLY A 87 17.75 -18.92 22.91
N HIS A 88 17.89 -19.46 24.12
CA HIS A 88 17.89 -20.91 24.35
C HIS A 88 16.54 -21.42 24.84
N ARG A 89 16.01 -22.48 24.23
CA ARG A 89 14.72 -23.09 24.65
C ARG A 89 14.80 -23.64 26.08
N ARG A 90 13.75 -23.39 26.87
CA ARG A 90 13.65 -23.81 28.28
C ARG A 90 12.42 -24.65 28.60
N GLY A 91 11.35 -24.51 27.85
CA GLY A 91 10.13 -25.27 28.06
C GLY A 91 8.94 -24.60 27.40
N ASP A 92 7.75 -24.91 27.88
CA ASP A 92 6.48 -24.38 27.38
C ASP A 92 5.68 -23.83 28.56
N THR A 93 5.00 -22.70 28.37
CA THR A 93 3.97 -22.28 29.33
C THR A 93 2.78 -23.22 29.28
N PRO A 94 2.05 -23.40 30.39
CA PRO A 94 0.85 -24.24 30.39
C PRO A 94 -0.22 -23.71 29.42
N GLU A 95 -1.07 -24.59 28.91
CA GLU A 95 -2.14 -24.23 27.95
C GLU A 95 -3.18 -23.28 28.54
N GLN A 96 -3.50 -23.44 29.83
CA GLN A 96 -4.41 -22.55 30.53
C GLN A 96 -3.71 -21.21 30.83
N ALA A 97 -4.25 -20.14 30.26
CA ALA A 97 -3.74 -18.78 30.49
C ALA A 97 -3.75 -18.45 31.99
N GLY A 98 -2.67 -17.82 32.46
CA GLY A 98 -2.49 -17.45 33.86
C GLY A 98 -1.78 -18.51 34.73
N GLN A 99 -1.63 -19.76 34.25
CA GLN A 99 -0.76 -20.73 34.91
C GLN A 99 0.72 -20.45 34.61
N THR A 100 1.60 -20.83 35.54
CA THR A 100 3.02 -20.46 35.49
C THR A 100 3.92 -21.64 35.12
N PHE A 101 4.82 -21.43 34.17
CA PHE A 101 6.05 -22.21 34.06
C PHE A 101 7.06 -21.72 35.10
N ALA A 102 7.74 -22.61 35.82
CA ALA A 102 8.69 -22.23 36.85
C ALA A 102 10.11 -22.71 36.51
N ILE A 103 11.11 -21.87 36.70
CA ILE A 103 12.52 -22.19 36.43
C ILE A 103 13.44 -21.50 37.45
N LYS A 104 14.53 -22.19 37.84
CA LYS A 104 15.62 -21.58 38.62
C LYS A 104 16.57 -20.82 37.71
N LEU A 105 16.82 -19.56 38.02
CA LEU A 105 17.83 -18.73 37.35
C LEU A 105 18.75 -18.11 38.40
N ALA A 106 20.05 -18.05 38.08
CA ALA A 106 21.01 -17.30 38.89
C ALA A 106 20.68 -15.79 38.84
N GLU A 107 21.25 -15.02 39.76
CA GLU A 107 21.21 -13.56 39.68
C GLU A 107 21.78 -13.05 38.33
N GLY A 108 21.09 -12.10 37.71
CA GLY A 108 21.52 -11.49 36.46
C GLY A 108 20.38 -10.98 35.59
N SER A 109 20.75 -10.44 34.42
CA SER A 109 19.80 -9.90 33.44
C SER A 109 19.54 -10.91 32.32
N TYR A 110 18.26 -11.10 32.00
CA TYR A 110 17.82 -12.07 31.01
C TYR A 110 16.91 -11.47 29.95
N HIS A 111 17.03 -11.97 28.71
CA HIS A 111 16.07 -11.73 27.64
C HIS A 111 15.15 -12.94 27.54
N ILE A 112 13.87 -12.75 27.84
CA ILE A 112 12.85 -13.80 27.81
C ILE A 112 11.98 -13.59 26.57
N GLN A 113 11.87 -14.61 25.74
CA GLN A 113 11.13 -14.61 24.49
C GLN A 113 10.14 -15.78 24.51
N VAL A 114 8.95 -15.59 23.97
CA VAL A 114 7.92 -16.62 23.89
C VAL A 114 7.31 -16.71 22.49
N VAL A 115 7.03 -17.93 22.05
CA VAL A 115 6.47 -18.21 20.72
C VAL A 115 5.40 -19.28 20.77
N LYS A 116 4.27 -19.05 20.11
CA LYS A 116 3.25 -20.09 19.86
C LYS A 116 2.84 -20.08 18.39
N ALA A 117 3.07 -21.19 17.68
CA ALA A 117 2.64 -21.31 16.29
C ALA A 117 1.10 -21.26 16.16
N ILE A 118 0.61 -20.64 15.09
CA ILE A 118 -0.82 -20.67 14.71
C ILE A 118 -0.97 -21.53 13.45
N ASP A 119 -0.23 -21.18 12.40
CA ASP A 119 -0.15 -21.92 11.14
C ASP A 119 1.23 -21.71 10.48
N ALA A 120 1.41 -22.14 9.23
CA ALA A 120 2.67 -21.99 8.51
C ALA A 120 3.14 -20.52 8.37
N ASN A 121 2.21 -19.58 8.36
CA ASN A 121 2.43 -18.16 8.07
C ASN A 121 2.25 -17.26 9.31
N ASN A 122 1.55 -17.72 10.34
CA ASN A 122 1.19 -16.92 11.51
C ASN A 122 1.67 -17.56 12.82
N GLU A 123 2.07 -16.72 13.76
CA GLU A 123 2.45 -17.11 15.12
C GLU A 123 2.12 -16.00 16.14
N TRP A 124 2.08 -16.37 17.42
CA TRP A 124 2.08 -15.43 18.54
C TRP A 124 3.52 -15.23 19.02
N ARG A 125 3.94 -13.97 19.20
CA ARG A 125 5.22 -13.61 19.82
C ARG A 125 5.04 -12.65 20.99
N GLY A 126 5.94 -12.75 21.96
CA GLY A 126 6.13 -11.75 23.01
C GLY A 126 7.56 -11.79 23.53
N GLU A 127 8.05 -10.67 24.05
CA GLU A 127 9.37 -10.60 24.65
C GLU A 127 9.44 -9.65 25.86
N ARG A 128 10.41 -9.91 26.73
CA ARG A 128 10.85 -9.03 27.81
C ARG A 128 12.38 -8.97 27.80
N LYS A 129 12.91 -7.78 27.51
CA LYS A 129 14.34 -7.48 27.56
C LYS A 129 14.73 -7.07 28.97
N ASP A 130 15.99 -7.32 29.32
CA ASP A 130 16.62 -6.84 30.55
C ASP A 130 15.84 -7.18 31.83
N VAL A 131 15.29 -8.39 31.89
CA VAL A 131 14.63 -8.91 33.10
C VAL A 131 15.71 -9.23 34.12
N PHE A 132 15.91 -8.33 35.08
CA PHE A 132 16.83 -8.56 36.20
C PHE A 132 16.20 -9.51 37.22
N ILE A 133 16.94 -10.55 37.57
CA ILE A 133 16.61 -11.55 38.57
C ILE A 133 17.64 -11.43 39.69
N ALA A 134 17.18 -11.29 40.93
CA ALA A 134 18.04 -11.27 42.12
C ALA A 134 17.91 -12.58 42.89
N ASP A 135 18.98 -13.03 43.54
CA ASP A 135 18.95 -14.26 44.34
C ASP A 135 17.90 -14.20 45.48
N PHE A 136 17.46 -15.38 45.94
CA PHE A 136 16.40 -15.57 46.95
C PHE A 136 15.02 -14.97 46.61
N THR A 137 14.79 -14.53 45.37
CA THR A 137 13.49 -14.00 44.93
C THR A 137 12.64 -15.06 44.23
N SER A 138 11.34 -14.76 44.07
CA SER A 138 10.44 -15.58 43.27
C SER A 138 9.51 -14.74 42.36
N PRO A 139 10.09 -13.99 41.41
CA PRO A 139 9.34 -13.04 40.59
C PRO A 139 8.44 -13.76 39.58
N THR A 140 7.35 -13.10 39.20
CA THR A 140 6.48 -13.53 38.11
C THR A 140 6.64 -12.60 36.91
N VAL A 141 6.98 -13.15 35.76
CA VAL A 141 7.09 -12.45 34.48
C VAL A 141 5.84 -12.74 33.64
N HIS A 142 5.02 -11.72 33.45
CA HIS A 142 3.82 -11.79 32.61
C HIS A 142 4.11 -11.30 31.20
N ILE A 143 3.84 -12.10 30.17
CA ILE A 143 4.05 -11.72 28.76
C ILE A 143 2.75 -11.87 27.98
N ASP A 144 2.18 -10.74 27.57
CA ASP A 144 1.08 -10.71 26.60
C ASP A 144 1.67 -10.78 25.18
N MET A 145 1.22 -11.77 24.41
CA MET A 145 1.72 -11.98 23.04
C MET A 145 0.83 -11.28 22.02
N SER A 146 1.44 -10.85 20.91
CA SER A 146 0.75 -10.31 19.74
C SER A 146 0.89 -11.25 18.55
N ARG A 147 -0.04 -11.18 17.60
CA ARG A 147 0.02 -11.97 16.37
C ARG A 147 1.00 -11.35 15.40
N GLU A 148 1.89 -12.17 14.86
CA GLU A 148 2.88 -11.80 13.87
C GLU A 148 2.97 -12.84 12.76
N LEU A 149 3.59 -12.45 11.64
CA LEU A 149 3.94 -13.39 10.59
C LEU A 149 5.19 -14.20 10.99
N THR A 150 5.20 -15.46 10.59
CA THR A 150 6.42 -16.28 10.60
C THR A 150 7.36 -15.76 9.48
N PRO A 151 8.66 -16.08 9.49
CA PRO A 151 9.54 -15.77 8.35
C PRO A 151 9.02 -16.35 7.02
N ALA A 152 8.41 -17.54 7.06
CA ALA A 152 7.73 -18.13 5.91
C ALA A 152 6.51 -17.31 5.49
N GLY A 153 5.71 -16.82 6.46
CA GLY A 153 4.57 -15.93 6.23
C GLY A 153 4.98 -14.59 5.60
N VAL A 154 6.10 -14.00 6.02
CA VAL A 154 6.65 -12.77 5.41
C VAL A 154 7.06 -13.04 3.95
N VAL A 155 7.73 -14.17 3.68
CA VAL A 155 8.08 -14.57 2.30
C VAL A 155 6.84 -14.81 1.47
N ALA A 156 5.84 -15.52 2.00
CA ALA A 156 4.59 -15.80 1.32
C ALA A 156 3.81 -14.52 1.01
N GLN A 157 3.75 -13.57 1.95
CA GLN A 157 3.10 -12.28 1.75
C GLN A 157 3.78 -11.45 0.65
N ARG A 158 5.13 -11.38 0.65
CA ARG A 158 5.88 -10.68 -0.40
C ARG A 158 5.64 -11.30 -1.77
N LYS A 159 5.71 -12.64 -1.85
CA LYS A 159 5.41 -13.37 -3.08
C LYS A 159 3.99 -13.10 -3.58
N ALA A 160 2.99 -13.14 -2.69
CA ALA A 160 1.60 -12.83 -3.04
C ALA A 160 1.43 -11.37 -3.51
N GLU A 161 2.17 -10.42 -2.93
CA GLU A 161 2.17 -9.02 -3.37
C GLU A 161 2.76 -8.86 -4.77
N GLU A 162 3.88 -9.52 -5.06
CA GLU A 162 4.52 -9.52 -6.37
C GLU A 162 3.63 -10.17 -7.44
N GLU A 163 3.00 -11.30 -7.12
CA GLU A 163 2.06 -11.99 -8.01
C GLU A 163 0.85 -11.10 -8.31
N ARG A 164 0.27 -10.44 -7.30
CA ARG A 164 -0.83 -9.48 -7.49
C ARG A 164 -0.41 -8.29 -8.36
N LYS A 165 0.80 -7.76 -8.15
CA LYS A 165 1.34 -6.67 -9.00
C LYS A 165 1.50 -7.13 -10.45
N ALA A 166 2.06 -8.33 -10.67
CA ALA A 166 2.22 -8.90 -12.00
C ALA A 166 0.87 -9.17 -12.68
N GLU A 167 -0.13 -9.67 -11.95
CA GLU A 167 -1.48 -9.86 -12.47
C GLU A 167 -2.11 -8.53 -12.88
N ASN A 168 -2.07 -7.52 -12.01
CA ASN A 168 -2.59 -6.18 -12.31
C ASN A 168 -1.92 -5.59 -13.55
N GLN A 169 -0.60 -5.72 -13.68
CA GLN A 169 0.14 -5.24 -14.84
C GLN A 169 -0.33 -5.90 -16.15
N ARG A 170 -0.56 -7.22 -16.13
CA ARG A 170 -1.11 -7.93 -17.29
C ARG A 170 -2.52 -7.44 -17.65
N ARG A 171 -3.38 -7.25 -16.65
CA ARG A 171 -4.76 -6.80 -16.87
C ARG A 171 -4.83 -5.35 -17.34
N TRP A 172 -3.97 -4.47 -16.83
CA TRP A 172 -3.83 -3.09 -17.34
C TRP A 172 -3.42 -3.09 -18.80
N ALA A 173 -2.39 -3.85 -19.17
CA ALA A 173 -1.94 -3.95 -20.55
C ALA A 173 -3.05 -4.42 -21.50
N GLN A 174 -3.84 -5.43 -21.10
CA GLN A 174 -4.99 -5.91 -21.87
C GLN A 174 -6.07 -4.84 -22.08
N GLN A 175 -6.25 -3.93 -21.11
CA GLN A 175 -7.23 -2.86 -21.20
C GLN A 175 -6.68 -1.56 -21.81
N GLY A 176 -5.39 -1.52 -22.11
CA GLY A 176 -4.71 -0.33 -22.65
C GLY A 176 -4.31 0.69 -21.58
N TYR A 177 -4.08 0.25 -20.34
CA TYR A 177 -3.63 1.12 -19.26
C TYR A 177 -2.15 0.90 -18.92
N VAL A 178 -1.46 1.99 -18.54
CA VAL A 178 -0.09 1.99 -18.03
C VAL A 178 -0.07 2.70 -16.67
N ASP A 179 0.34 1.99 -15.62
CA ASP A 179 0.50 2.57 -14.28
C ASP A 179 1.79 3.41 -14.23
N ASN A 180 1.66 4.67 -13.81
CA ASN A 180 2.78 5.61 -13.72
C ASN A 180 3.49 5.53 -12.35
N GLN A 181 3.04 4.66 -11.45
CA GLN A 181 3.63 4.42 -10.11
C GLN A 181 3.55 5.61 -9.14
N ASP A 182 2.82 6.66 -9.50
CA ASP A 182 2.67 7.91 -8.74
C ASP A 182 1.20 8.18 -8.34
N GLY A 183 0.33 7.18 -8.48
CA GLY A 183 -1.11 7.32 -8.25
C GLY A 183 -1.88 7.85 -9.47
N THR A 184 -1.23 7.98 -10.62
CA THR A 184 -1.85 8.23 -11.91
C THR A 184 -1.79 7.01 -12.82
N ILE A 185 -2.67 6.97 -13.83
CA ILE A 185 -2.68 5.90 -14.84
C ILE A 185 -2.90 6.50 -16.22
N THR A 186 -2.13 6.05 -17.20
CA THR A 186 -2.24 6.49 -18.60
C THR A 186 -3.09 5.52 -19.39
N ASP A 187 -4.14 6.03 -20.02
CA ASP A 187 -4.94 5.32 -21.02
C ASP A 187 -4.28 5.48 -22.40
N THR A 188 -3.73 4.41 -22.93
CA THR A 188 -3.03 4.37 -24.22
C THR A 188 -3.96 4.50 -25.42
N LYS A 189 -5.28 4.29 -25.26
CA LYS A 189 -6.26 4.46 -26.34
C LYS A 189 -6.54 5.93 -26.60
N THR A 190 -6.57 6.73 -25.53
CA THR A 190 -6.88 8.17 -25.57
C THR A 190 -5.65 9.06 -25.40
N ASN A 191 -4.51 8.47 -24.99
CA ASN A 191 -3.30 9.19 -24.55
C ASN A 191 -3.56 10.18 -23.41
N LEU A 192 -4.57 9.90 -22.58
CA LEU A 192 -4.91 10.69 -21.40
C LEU A 192 -4.31 10.07 -20.16
N THR A 193 -3.84 10.90 -19.23
CA THR A 193 -3.43 10.44 -17.91
C THR A 193 -4.48 10.85 -16.90
N TRP A 194 -4.91 9.90 -16.08
CA TRP A 194 -5.97 10.04 -15.11
C TRP A 194 -5.40 9.95 -13.69
N MET A 195 -5.92 10.76 -12.77
CA MET A 195 -5.79 10.43 -11.36
C MET A 195 -6.50 9.10 -11.12
N ARG A 196 -5.90 8.17 -10.36
CA ARG A 196 -6.52 6.88 -10.03
C ARG A 196 -7.60 7.01 -8.96
N CYS A 197 -7.43 7.95 -8.04
CA CYS A 197 -8.44 8.28 -7.03
C CYS A 197 -9.42 9.34 -7.51
N SER A 198 -10.65 9.27 -7.00
CA SER A 198 -11.61 10.36 -7.14
C SER A 198 -11.17 11.54 -6.26
N LEU A 199 -11.56 12.76 -6.63
CA LEU A 199 -11.18 13.95 -5.87
C LEU A 199 -11.71 13.88 -4.42
N GLY A 200 -10.85 14.16 -3.45
CA GLY A 200 -11.13 14.02 -2.01
C GLY A 200 -10.61 12.73 -1.38
N GLN A 201 -10.33 11.70 -2.18
CA GLN A 201 -9.65 10.50 -1.70
C GLN A 201 -8.13 10.65 -1.73
N THR A 202 -7.43 9.83 -0.96
CA THR A 202 -5.95 9.80 -0.90
C THR A 202 -5.42 8.50 -1.49
N TRP A 203 -4.36 8.59 -2.30
CA TRP A 203 -3.65 7.41 -2.82
C TRP A 203 -2.72 6.83 -1.75
N THR A 204 -2.86 5.53 -1.46
CA THR A 204 -2.06 4.82 -0.45
C THR A 204 -0.83 4.11 -1.01
N GLY A 205 -0.53 4.30 -2.30
CA GLY A 205 0.45 3.47 -3.03
C GLY A 205 -0.15 2.20 -3.65
N THR A 206 -1.33 1.78 -3.20
CA THR A 206 -2.00 0.56 -3.72
C THR A 206 -3.48 0.72 -4.00
N THR A 207 -4.17 1.57 -3.23
CA THR A 207 -5.60 1.83 -3.36
C THR A 207 -5.93 3.28 -3.01
N CYS A 208 -7.20 3.66 -3.16
CA CYS A 208 -7.73 4.93 -2.71
C CYS A 208 -8.39 4.76 -1.33
N SER A 209 -8.02 5.62 -0.38
CA SER A 209 -8.59 5.64 0.98
C SER A 209 -9.35 6.94 1.25
N GLY A 210 -10.31 6.88 2.17
CA GLY A 210 -11.19 8.00 2.48
C GLY A 210 -12.36 8.14 1.50
N ASP A 211 -13.24 9.08 1.80
CA ASP A 211 -14.43 9.34 1.00
C ASP A 211 -14.14 10.30 -0.15
N ALA A 212 -14.75 10.02 -1.30
CA ALA A 212 -14.70 10.96 -2.41
C ALA A 212 -15.61 12.15 -2.11
N SER A 213 -15.08 13.34 -2.36
CA SER A 213 -15.80 14.60 -2.17
C SER A 213 -16.77 14.87 -3.33
N ILE A 214 -17.88 15.54 -3.03
CA ILE A 214 -18.88 15.95 -4.02
C ILE A 214 -18.88 17.47 -4.18
N HIS A 215 -18.98 17.95 -5.41
CA HIS A 215 -18.85 19.36 -5.77
C HIS A 215 -19.92 19.78 -6.76
N ARG A 216 -20.32 21.05 -6.68
CA ARG A 216 -21.09 21.69 -7.76
C ARG A 216 -20.21 21.84 -9.00
N TRP A 217 -20.84 21.93 -10.16
CA TRP A 217 -20.12 21.88 -11.43
C TRP A 217 -19.04 22.97 -11.57
N GLN A 218 -19.34 24.21 -11.18
CA GLN A 218 -18.35 25.30 -11.25
C GLN A 218 -17.19 25.08 -10.27
N ALA A 219 -17.49 24.71 -9.02
CA ALA A 219 -16.47 24.41 -8.02
C ALA A 219 -15.57 23.23 -8.45
N ALA A 220 -16.13 22.20 -9.07
CA ALA A 220 -15.37 21.08 -9.63
C ALA A 220 -14.36 21.53 -10.70
N ARG A 221 -14.75 22.47 -11.57
CA ARG A 221 -13.85 23.04 -12.58
C ARG A 221 -12.74 23.89 -11.98
N ASP A 222 -13.04 24.65 -10.94
CA ASP A 222 -12.04 25.51 -10.28
C ASP A 222 -11.04 24.67 -9.49
N LEU A 223 -11.52 23.70 -8.71
CA LEU A 223 -10.67 22.72 -8.01
C LEU A 223 -9.77 21.92 -8.95
N ALA A 224 -10.26 21.56 -10.15
CA ALA A 224 -9.45 20.87 -11.13
C ALA A 224 -8.19 21.68 -11.51
N LYS A 225 -8.33 22.99 -11.75
CA LYS A 225 -7.22 23.88 -12.11
C LYS A 225 -6.25 24.13 -10.95
N GLU A 226 -6.77 24.15 -9.73
CA GLU A 226 -5.99 24.34 -8.50
C GLU A 226 -5.26 23.06 -8.08
N SER A 227 -5.70 21.90 -8.56
CA SER A 227 -5.15 20.61 -8.16
C SER A 227 -3.67 20.48 -8.50
N ARG A 228 -2.91 20.00 -7.50
CA ARG A 228 -1.49 19.63 -7.62
C ARG A 228 -1.34 18.20 -7.15
N PHE A 229 -0.89 17.32 -8.04
CA PHE A 229 -0.76 15.90 -7.76
C PHE A 229 0.26 15.27 -8.70
N ALA A 230 1.04 14.32 -8.20
CA ALA A 230 2.10 13.63 -8.95
C ALA A 230 3.07 14.61 -9.66
N ASP A 231 3.47 15.68 -8.97
CA ASP A 231 4.32 16.77 -9.49
C ASP A 231 3.76 17.47 -10.74
N LYS A 232 2.44 17.43 -10.92
CA LYS A 232 1.72 18.09 -12.03
C LYS A 232 0.68 19.09 -11.56
N SER A 233 0.41 20.08 -12.42
CA SER A 233 -0.49 21.21 -12.14
C SER A 233 -1.54 21.52 -13.22
N ASP A 234 -1.46 20.86 -14.37
CA ASP A 234 -2.35 21.01 -15.53
C ASP A 234 -3.49 19.98 -15.52
N TRP A 235 -4.01 19.69 -14.33
CA TRP A 235 -5.19 18.85 -14.15
C TRP A 235 -6.45 19.61 -14.58
N ARG A 236 -7.38 18.87 -15.20
CA ARG A 236 -8.67 19.42 -15.64
C ARG A 236 -9.79 18.41 -15.43
N LEU A 237 -11.01 18.92 -15.50
CA LEU A 237 -12.19 18.09 -15.62
C LEU A 237 -12.24 17.50 -17.06
N PRO A 238 -12.54 16.20 -17.22
CA PRO A 238 -12.63 15.56 -18.54
C PRO A 238 -13.83 16.06 -19.33
N THR A 239 -13.79 15.99 -20.66
CA THR A 239 -15.02 16.10 -21.46
C THR A 239 -15.91 14.88 -21.20
N VAL A 240 -17.19 14.96 -21.58
CA VAL A 240 -18.10 13.81 -21.40
C VAL A 240 -17.64 12.58 -22.19
N ASP A 241 -17.01 12.78 -23.35
CA ASP A 241 -16.51 11.69 -24.20
C ASP A 241 -15.28 11.02 -23.56
N GLU A 242 -14.36 11.81 -23.02
CA GLU A 242 -13.20 11.31 -22.28
C GLU A 242 -13.62 10.59 -21.00
N LEU A 243 -14.57 11.14 -20.24
CA LEU A 243 -15.05 10.47 -19.03
C LEU A 243 -15.77 9.16 -19.37
N HIS A 244 -16.52 9.15 -20.47
CA HIS A 244 -17.24 7.96 -20.94
C HIS A 244 -16.29 6.89 -21.49
N SER A 245 -15.10 7.25 -21.99
CA SER A 245 -14.09 6.27 -22.42
C SER A 245 -13.57 5.40 -21.27
N LEU A 246 -13.77 5.81 -20.01
CA LEU A 246 -13.48 5.00 -18.83
C LEU A 246 -14.56 3.96 -18.52
N VAL A 247 -15.75 4.05 -19.14
CA VAL A 247 -16.82 3.08 -18.90
C VAL A 247 -16.37 1.70 -19.35
N TYR A 248 -16.42 0.76 -18.42
CA TYR A 248 -16.06 -0.64 -18.64
C TYR A 248 -17.22 -1.52 -18.18
N CYS A 249 -17.81 -2.22 -19.13
CA CYS A 249 -18.88 -3.18 -18.90
C CYS A 249 -18.28 -4.58 -18.78
N SER A 250 -18.26 -5.17 -17.59
CA SER A 250 -17.69 -6.53 -17.41
C SER A 250 -18.50 -7.63 -18.12
N SER A 251 -19.72 -7.32 -18.58
CA SER A 251 -20.48 -8.15 -19.50
C SER A 251 -19.93 -8.18 -20.92
N GLY A 252 -19.04 -7.24 -21.28
CA GLY A 252 -18.59 -7.01 -22.65
C GLY A 252 -19.62 -6.30 -23.54
N GLN A 253 -20.80 -5.95 -22.99
CA GLN A 253 -21.89 -5.34 -23.74
C GLN A 253 -22.10 -3.89 -23.28
N GLN A 254 -21.84 -2.96 -24.19
CA GLN A 254 -22.05 -1.52 -23.99
C GLN A 254 -22.88 -0.98 -25.15
N ARG A 255 -23.92 -0.20 -24.82
CA ARG A 255 -24.69 0.53 -25.83
C ARG A 255 -23.81 1.53 -26.55
N GLN A 256 -24.16 1.83 -27.79
CA GLN A 256 -23.56 2.97 -28.47
C GLN A 256 -23.92 4.25 -27.70
N ARG A 257 -22.93 5.14 -27.53
CA ARG A 257 -23.16 6.52 -27.10
C ARG A 257 -23.24 7.43 -28.32
N ARG A 258 -24.34 8.15 -28.47
CA ARG A 258 -24.55 9.08 -29.59
C ARG A 258 -25.45 10.22 -29.17
N LEU A 259 -25.05 11.44 -29.50
CA LEU A 259 -25.87 12.64 -29.35
C LEU A 259 -26.61 12.95 -30.67
N ASP A 260 -27.80 13.54 -30.58
CA ASP A 260 -28.54 14.06 -31.73
C ASP A 260 -28.11 15.50 -32.07
N ALA A 261 -28.72 16.10 -33.09
CA ALA A 261 -28.40 17.45 -33.55
C ALA A 261 -28.69 18.54 -32.49
N SER A 262 -29.56 18.27 -31.51
CA SER A 262 -29.80 19.18 -30.39
C SER A 262 -28.72 19.05 -29.31
N GLY A 263 -27.89 18.01 -29.37
CA GLY A 263 -26.94 17.68 -28.31
C GLY A 263 -27.58 16.90 -27.16
N SER A 264 -28.75 16.29 -27.36
CA SER A 264 -29.37 15.34 -26.42
C SER A 264 -28.96 13.91 -26.75
N ASN A 265 -29.17 12.94 -25.83
CA ASN A 265 -28.96 11.52 -26.15
C ASN A 265 -29.88 11.10 -27.30
N ALA A 266 -29.29 10.66 -28.42
CA ALA A 266 -30.04 10.18 -29.56
C ALA A 266 -30.82 8.92 -29.20
N ARG A 267 -31.95 8.69 -29.88
CA ARG A 267 -32.76 7.49 -29.70
C ARG A 267 -32.70 6.59 -30.93
N GLN A 268 -32.76 5.29 -30.69
CA GLN A 268 -33.03 4.26 -31.70
C GLN A 268 -34.30 3.52 -31.26
N GLY A 269 -35.44 3.89 -31.85
CA GLY A 269 -36.74 3.47 -31.34
C GLY A 269 -36.96 3.93 -29.89
N ASN A 270 -37.23 2.99 -29.00
CA ASN A 270 -37.43 3.27 -27.57
C ASN A 270 -36.12 3.28 -26.75
N THR A 271 -34.99 3.00 -27.38
CA THR A 271 -33.70 2.90 -26.69
C THR A 271 -32.93 4.21 -26.78
N SER A 272 -32.49 4.73 -25.64
CA SER A 272 -31.55 5.86 -25.56
C SER A 272 -30.12 5.36 -25.85
N LEU A 273 -29.41 6.05 -26.74
CA LEU A 273 -28.01 5.78 -27.08
C LEU A 273 -27.09 6.54 -26.13
N ASP A 274 -27.20 6.21 -24.84
CA ASP A 274 -26.52 6.89 -23.73
C ASP A 274 -25.21 6.22 -23.29
N GLY A 275 -24.83 5.11 -23.93
CA GLY A 275 -23.60 4.39 -23.60
C GLY A 275 -23.66 3.49 -22.37
N SER A 276 -24.86 3.17 -21.86
CA SER A 276 -25.06 2.25 -20.74
C SER A 276 -24.48 0.85 -20.97
N CYS A 277 -24.06 0.19 -19.90
CA CYS A 277 -23.77 -1.25 -19.88
C CYS A 277 -25.05 -2.08 -19.95
N GLU A 278 -24.96 -3.23 -20.63
CA GLU A 278 -26.04 -4.21 -20.79
C GLU A 278 -25.67 -5.57 -20.20
N GLY A 279 -26.66 -6.42 -19.96
CA GLY A 279 -26.47 -7.75 -19.38
C GLY A 279 -26.04 -7.71 -17.91
N ASN A 280 -25.34 -8.77 -17.49
CA ASN A 280 -24.83 -8.91 -16.13
C ASN A 280 -23.44 -8.30 -16.01
N TYR A 281 -23.37 -7.10 -15.41
CA TYR A 281 -22.12 -6.37 -15.21
C TYR A 281 -21.89 -6.02 -13.74
N SER A 282 -20.62 -5.78 -13.42
CA SER A 282 -20.14 -5.38 -12.10
C SER A 282 -20.24 -3.87 -11.93
N ARG A 283 -20.37 -3.42 -10.67
CA ARG A 283 -20.45 -2.00 -10.30
C ARG A 283 -19.28 -1.63 -9.39
N PRO A 284 -18.67 -0.44 -9.55
CA PRO A 284 -18.89 0.52 -10.64
C PRO A 284 -18.49 -0.02 -12.03
N THR A 285 -19.10 0.54 -13.07
CA THR A 285 -18.88 0.24 -14.50
C THR A 285 -17.60 0.90 -15.02
N ILE A 286 -16.49 0.64 -14.35
CA ILE A 286 -15.15 1.11 -14.66
C ILE A 286 -14.16 -0.02 -14.40
N PHE A 287 -13.00 0.01 -15.04
CA PHE A 287 -11.97 -0.99 -14.82
C PHE A 287 -11.32 -0.80 -13.44
N THR A 288 -11.90 -1.39 -12.40
CA THR A 288 -11.54 -1.16 -10.99
C THR A 288 -10.08 -1.47 -10.61
N PRO A 289 -9.33 -2.37 -11.28
CA PRO A 289 -7.88 -2.48 -11.01
C PRO A 289 -7.10 -1.20 -11.34
N ALA A 290 -7.53 -0.44 -12.35
CA ALA A 290 -6.97 0.88 -12.66
C ALA A 290 -7.48 1.96 -11.70
N PHE A 291 -8.76 1.88 -11.33
CA PHE A 291 -9.48 2.89 -10.56
C PHE A 291 -10.09 2.30 -9.28
N PRO A 292 -9.26 2.01 -8.26
CA PRO A 292 -9.70 1.30 -7.06
C PRO A 292 -10.55 2.19 -6.13
N ASN A 293 -11.45 1.56 -5.37
CA ASN A 293 -12.29 2.21 -4.34
C ASN A 293 -13.05 3.47 -4.82
N MET A 294 -13.45 3.47 -6.10
CA MET A 294 -14.24 4.54 -6.70
C MET A 294 -15.73 4.35 -6.38
N PRO A 295 -16.44 5.39 -5.88
CA PRO A 295 -17.90 5.33 -5.72
C PRO A 295 -18.65 5.05 -7.03
N SER A 296 -19.65 4.17 -6.95
CA SER A 296 -20.60 3.89 -8.04
C SER A 296 -21.66 5.01 -8.12
N ALA A 297 -21.28 6.17 -8.65
CA ALA A 297 -22.11 7.38 -8.65
C ALA A 297 -21.94 8.22 -9.93
N PHE A 298 -22.59 9.41 -9.96
CA PHE A 298 -22.41 10.40 -11.02
C PHE A 298 -21.09 11.16 -10.87
N TYR A 299 -20.39 11.34 -11.99
CA TYR A 299 -19.15 12.11 -12.09
C TYR A 299 -19.30 13.23 -13.11
N TRP A 300 -18.90 14.42 -12.71
CA TRP A 300 -18.93 15.60 -13.58
C TRP A 300 -17.97 15.49 -14.76
N SER A 301 -18.42 15.99 -15.91
CA SER A 301 -17.56 16.36 -17.03
C SER A 301 -17.53 17.89 -17.23
N ALA A 302 -16.57 18.39 -17.99
CA ALA A 302 -16.47 19.79 -18.40
C ALA A 302 -17.46 20.17 -19.51
N SER A 303 -18.21 19.22 -20.08
CA SER A 303 -19.05 19.46 -21.24
C SER A 303 -20.37 20.16 -20.84
N PRO A 304 -20.64 21.35 -21.38
CA PRO A 304 -21.93 22.03 -21.17
C PRO A 304 -23.03 21.35 -21.99
N VAL A 305 -24.29 21.59 -21.63
CA VAL A 305 -25.45 21.17 -22.43
C VAL A 305 -25.79 22.29 -23.41
N ALA A 306 -25.87 21.96 -24.69
CA ALA A 306 -25.98 22.95 -25.77
C ALA A 306 -27.26 23.81 -25.70
N PHE A 307 -28.37 23.22 -25.25
CA PHE A 307 -29.69 23.85 -25.18
C PHE A 307 -30.08 24.34 -23.78
N ASN A 308 -29.25 24.09 -22.75
CA ASN A 308 -29.54 24.53 -21.39
C ASN A 308 -28.26 24.91 -20.62
N SER A 309 -28.11 26.21 -20.31
CA SER A 309 -26.97 26.72 -19.54
C SER A 309 -26.98 26.31 -18.06
N SER A 310 -28.12 25.86 -17.53
CA SER A 310 -28.26 25.42 -16.14
C SER A 310 -27.76 24.00 -15.91
N ASP A 311 -27.54 23.24 -16.98
CA ASP A 311 -27.13 21.84 -16.92
C ASP A 311 -25.68 21.64 -17.41
N ALA A 312 -25.11 20.52 -17.00
CA ALA A 312 -23.84 20.03 -17.50
C ALA A 312 -23.84 18.51 -17.59
N TRP A 313 -23.02 17.96 -18.50
CA TRP A 313 -22.91 16.53 -18.70
C TRP A 313 -22.05 15.86 -17.63
N GLY A 314 -22.28 14.57 -17.46
CA GLY A 314 -21.43 13.66 -16.71
C GLY A 314 -21.77 12.21 -17.03
N VAL A 315 -21.12 11.30 -16.32
CA VAL A 315 -21.29 9.85 -16.49
C VAL A 315 -21.64 9.23 -15.15
N HIS A 316 -22.64 8.35 -15.16
CA HIS A 316 -23.07 7.63 -13.97
C HIS A 316 -22.48 6.22 -13.95
N PHE A 317 -21.45 6.00 -13.13
CA PHE A 317 -20.70 4.75 -13.10
C PHE A 317 -21.46 3.58 -12.45
N TYR A 318 -22.70 3.74 -12.00
CA TYR A 318 -23.55 2.60 -11.64
C TYR A 318 -23.97 1.76 -12.86
N ASN A 319 -24.07 2.37 -14.03
CA ASN A 319 -24.58 1.73 -15.25
C ASN A 319 -23.93 2.25 -16.52
N GLY A 320 -22.99 3.19 -16.45
CA GLY A 320 -22.17 3.65 -17.57
C GLY A 320 -22.83 4.70 -18.47
N PHE A 321 -24.05 5.14 -18.18
CA PHE A 321 -24.75 6.09 -19.04
C PHE A 321 -24.22 7.51 -18.88
N GLY A 322 -24.11 8.21 -20.01
CA GLY A 322 -23.91 9.64 -20.06
C GLY A 322 -25.25 10.37 -19.97
N ASN A 323 -25.34 11.34 -19.07
CA ASN A 323 -26.50 12.22 -18.95
C ASN A 323 -26.09 13.60 -18.42
N TYR A 324 -27.03 14.52 -18.33
CA TYR A 324 -26.81 15.83 -17.73
C TYR A 324 -27.70 16.05 -16.52
N VAL A 325 -27.21 16.84 -15.57
CA VAL A 325 -27.94 17.26 -14.37
C VAL A 325 -27.65 18.74 -14.08
N TYR A 326 -28.43 19.34 -13.18
CA TYR A 326 -28.28 20.74 -12.80
C TYR A 326 -26.88 21.04 -12.25
N ARG A 327 -26.26 22.13 -12.70
CA ARG A 327 -24.93 22.57 -12.23
C ARG A 327 -24.89 22.88 -10.71
N SER A 328 -26.06 23.09 -10.10
CA SER A 328 -26.25 23.30 -8.66
C SER A 328 -26.20 22.03 -7.83
N SER A 329 -26.30 20.84 -8.46
CA SER A 329 -26.17 19.54 -7.81
C SER A 329 -24.70 19.26 -7.45
N SER A 330 -24.47 18.62 -6.30
CA SER A 330 -23.13 18.19 -5.90
C SER A 330 -22.90 16.74 -6.32
N THR A 331 -21.87 16.50 -7.14
CA THR A 331 -21.51 15.15 -7.63
C THR A 331 -20.00 14.94 -7.62
N HIS A 332 -19.54 13.73 -7.93
CA HIS A 332 -18.14 13.36 -7.80
C HIS A 332 -17.30 13.91 -8.95
N VAL A 333 -15.97 13.91 -8.75
CA VAL A 333 -15.01 14.45 -9.71
C VAL A 333 -13.85 13.47 -9.87
N ARG A 334 -13.44 13.27 -11.12
CA ARG A 334 -12.19 12.59 -11.48
C ARG A 334 -11.44 13.50 -12.43
N LEU A 335 -10.15 13.67 -12.19
CA LEU A 335 -9.32 14.59 -12.96
C LEU A 335 -8.50 13.85 -14.01
N VAL A 336 -8.32 14.53 -15.12
CA VAL A 336 -7.55 14.08 -16.27
C VAL A 336 -6.53 15.15 -16.66
N ARG A 337 -5.48 14.75 -17.35
CA ARG A 337 -4.49 15.61 -17.99
C ARG A 337 -4.15 15.05 -19.39
N GLY A 338 -3.59 15.91 -20.24
CA GLY A 338 -3.39 15.59 -21.66
C GLY A 338 -4.68 15.75 -22.48
N GLY A 339 -4.59 15.67 -23.81
CA GLY A 339 -5.72 15.84 -24.74
C GLY A 339 -6.40 17.22 -24.72
N GLN A 340 -7.17 17.53 -25.76
CA GLN A 340 -8.08 18.70 -25.83
C GLN A 340 -9.32 18.36 -26.64
#